data_AF-A0A952VBG2-F1
#
_entry.id   AF-A0A952VBG2-F1
#
_cell.length_a   1.000
_cell.length_b   1.000
_cell.length_c   1.000
_cell.angle_alpha   90.00
_cell.angle_beta   90.00
_cell.angle_gamma   90.00
#
_symmetry.space_group_name_H-M   'P 1'
#
loop_
_entity.id
_entity.type
_entity.pdbx_description
1 polymer ?
#
loop_
_entity_poly.entity_id
_entity_poly.type
_entity_poly.pdbx_seq_one_letter_code
_entity_poly.pdbx_strand_id
1 'polypeptide(L)'
;MSDNHAEHEEHIGIPGYLVIFLILVFGTIFTYFSSFWDLDSIFPGANTLLALAIAFTKMMFVILYFMHVRWSSKTVWLAAVAAFFWLAIMFAFTMQDYFTRISGVFSV
;
A
#
# COMPACT_ATOMS: atom_id res chain seq x y z
N MET A 1 -3.35 8.21 49.26
CA MET A 1 -3.69 8.98 48.05
C MET A 1 -3.77 8.00 46.89
N SER A 2 -4.96 7.85 46.30
CA SER A 2 -5.16 7.09 45.06
C SER A 2 -5.06 8.11 43.94
N ASP A 3 -3.91 8.13 43.28
CA ASP A 3 -3.68 9.02 42.15
C ASP A 3 -4.45 8.46 40.97
N ASN A 4 -5.47 9.23 40.59
CA ASN A 4 -6.28 9.02 39.41
C ASN A 4 -5.40 9.34 38.21
N HIS A 5 -4.78 8.30 37.64
CA HIS A 5 -4.20 8.38 36.30
C HIS A 5 -5.34 8.45 35.30
N ALA A 6 -5.86 9.66 35.09
CA ALA A 6 -6.66 10.00 33.92
C ALA A 6 -5.72 9.95 32.72
N GLU A 7 -5.66 8.80 32.06
CA GLU A 7 -5.07 8.67 30.73
C GLU A 7 -5.94 9.50 29.77
N HIS A 8 -5.46 10.70 29.46
CA HIS A 8 -5.98 11.50 28.36
C HIS A 8 -5.61 10.79 27.05
N GLU A 9 -6.42 9.79 26.67
CA GLU A 9 -6.41 9.28 25.31
C GLU A 9 -6.80 10.42 24.37
N GLU A 10 -5.79 11.00 23.72
CA GLU A 10 -5.93 12.05 22.72
C GLU A 10 -6.57 11.43 21.47
N HIS A 11 -7.88 11.19 21.55
CA HIS A 11 -8.68 10.68 20.45
C HIS A 11 -8.76 11.73 19.35
N ILE A 12 -8.01 11.50 18.28
CA ILE A 12 -8.05 12.25 17.04
C ILE A 12 -9.50 12.36 16.58
N GLY A 13 -9.99 13.59 16.45
CA GLY A 13 -11.38 13.85 16.08
C GLY A 13 -11.75 13.24 14.74
N ILE A 14 -12.96 12.66 14.69
CA ILE A 14 -13.69 12.18 13.52
C ILE A 14 -13.50 13.02 12.23
N PRO A 15 -13.44 14.38 12.24
CA PRO A 15 -13.23 15.17 11.02
C PRO A 15 -11.93 14.84 10.25
N GLY A 16 -10.86 14.41 10.93
CA GLY A 16 -9.60 14.05 10.28
C GLY A 16 -9.77 12.87 9.33
N TYR A 17 -10.38 11.77 9.78
CA TYR A 17 -10.60 10.59 8.95
C TYR A 17 -11.51 10.84 7.77
N LEU A 18 -12.51 11.72 7.92
CA LEU A 18 -13.42 12.06 6.82
C LEU A 18 -12.69 12.75 5.66
N VAL A 19 -11.69 13.60 5.95
CA VAL A 19 -10.88 14.22 4.89
C VAL A 19 -10.06 13.17 4.14
N ILE A 20 -9.40 12.26 4.85
CA ILE A 20 -8.64 11.18 4.20
C ILE A 20 -9.59 10.23 3.44
N PHE A 21 -10.76 9.94 3.99
CA PHE A 21 -11.78 9.14 3.31
C PHE A 21 -12.15 9.75 1.95
N LEU A 22 -12.40 11.06 1.89
CA LEU A 22 -12.69 11.76 0.64
C LEU A 22 -11.51 11.69 -0.34
N ILE A 23 -10.26 11.79 0.13
CA ILE A 23 -9.06 11.59 -0.70
C ILE A 23 -9.04 10.18 -1.31
N LEU A 24 -9.37 9.14 -0.54
CA LEU A 24 -9.43 7.76 -1.04
C LEU A 24 -10.57 7.54 -2.04
N VAL A 25 -11.73 8.16 -1.82
CA VAL A 25 -12.85 8.14 -2.77
C VAL A 25 -12.43 8.80 -4.08
N PHE A 26 -11.77 9.96 -4.01
CA PHE A 26 -11.23 10.64 -5.18
C PHE A 26 -10.22 9.77 -5.94
N GLY A 27 -9.31 9.11 -5.23
CA GLY A 27 -8.37 8.16 -5.84
C GLY A 27 -9.07 7.01 -6.57
N THR A 28 -10.19 6.51 -6.01
CA THR A 28 -10.99 5.43 -6.63
C THR A 28 -11.69 5.90 -7.90
N ILE A 29 -12.28 7.10 -7.85
CA ILE A 29 -12.91 7.75 -9.01
C ILE A 29 -11.86 7.99 -10.10
N PHE A 30 -10.66 8.42 -9.73
CA PHE A 30 -9.57 8.65 -10.66
C PHE A 30 -9.12 7.35 -11.36
N THR A 31 -9.01 6.23 -10.64
CA THR A 31 -8.74 4.92 -11.26
C THR A 31 -9.86 4.50 -12.22
N TYR A 32 -11.12 4.75 -11.87
CA TYR A 32 -12.24 4.48 -12.76
C TYR A 32 -12.15 5.32 -14.05
N PHE A 33 -11.86 6.62 -13.93
CA PHE A 33 -11.68 7.48 -15.10
C PHE A 33 -10.49 7.08 -15.97
N SER A 34 -9.39 6.67 -15.34
CA SER A 34 -8.21 6.14 -16.02
C SER A 34 -8.55 4.95 -16.91
N SER A 35 -9.58 4.16 -16.59
CA SER A 35 -10.00 3.02 -17.40
C SER A 35 -10.67 3.39 -18.72
N PHE A 36 -11.14 4.62 -18.90
CA PHE A 36 -11.73 5.05 -20.17
C PHE A 36 -10.71 5.51 -21.20
N TRP A 37 -9.49 5.81 -20.77
CA TRP A 37 -8.44 6.30 -21.65
C TRP A 37 -7.43 5.18 -21.86
N ASP A 38 -7.37 4.67 -23.09
CA ASP A 38 -6.36 3.69 -23.46
C ASP A 38 -5.00 4.37 -23.62
N LEU A 39 -4.27 4.44 -22.50
CA LEU A 39 -2.87 4.89 -22.47
C LEU A 39 -1.91 3.89 -23.14
N ASP A 40 -2.41 2.72 -23.54
CA ASP A 40 -1.65 1.67 -24.22
C ASP A 40 -1.10 2.14 -25.59
N SER A 41 -1.65 3.22 -26.15
CA SER A 41 -1.12 3.85 -27.37
C SER A 41 0.28 4.47 -27.21
N ILE A 42 0.74 4.75 -25.99
CA ILE A 42 2.05 5.38 -25.73
C ILE A 42 3.12 4.32 -25.41
N PHE A 43 2.79 3.32 -24.59
CA PHE A 43 3.70 2.25 -24.18
C PHE A 43 2.90 1.00 -23.80
N PRO A 44 3.31 -0.20 -24.22
CA PRO A 44 2.62 -1.43 -23.86
C PRO A 44 2.60 -1.61 -22.34
N GLY A 45 1.40 -1.61 -21.74
CA GLY A 45 1.20 -1.74 -20.30
C GLY A 45 1.20 -0.44 -19.50
N ALA A 46 1.20 0.73 -20.16
CA ALA A 46 1.12 2.03 -19.47
C ALA A 46 -0.12 2.17 -18.57
N ASN A 47 -1.26 1.60 -18.98
CA ASN A 47 -2.49 1.61 -18.18
C ASN A 47 -2.28 0.85 -16.85
N THR A 48 -1.67 -0.33 -16.91
CA THR A 48 -1.36 -1.13 -15.71
C THR A 48 -0.40 -0.40 -14.77
N LEU A 49 0.63 0.25 -15.30
CA LEU A 49 1.58 1.01 -14.49
C LEU A 49 0.91 2.20 -13.79
N LEU A 50 0.04 2.92 -14.50
CA LEU A 50 -0.74 4.03 -13.92
C LEU A 50 -1.71 3.53 -12.83
N ALA A 51 -2.45 2.45 -13.12
CA ALA A 51 -3.35 1.84 -12.15
C ALA A 51 -2.60 1.40 -10.88
N LEU A 52 -1.41 0.80 -11.04
CA LEU A 52 -0.58 0.37 -9.92
C LEU A 52 -0.04 1.55 -9.12
N ALA A 53 0.39 2.64 -9.77
CA ALA A 53 0.85 3.85 -9.09
C ALA A 53 -0.26 4.51 -8.25
N ILE A 54 -1.49 4.57 -8.79
CA ILE A 54 -2.65 5.08 -8.04
C ILE A 54 -2.96 4.14 -6.86
N ALA A 55 -2.90 2.82 -7.07
CA ALA A 55 -3.15 1.83 -6.02
C ALA A 55 -2.13 1.95 -4.87
N PHE A 56 -0.83 2.08 -5.16
CA PHE A 56 0.21 2.29 -4.15
C PHE A 56 0.01 3.59 -3.36
N THR A 57 -0.33 4.67 -4.06
CA THR A 57 -0.61 5.96 -3.43
C THR A 57 -1.78 5.84 -2.45
N LYS A 58 -2.89 5.24 -2.89
CA LYS A 58 -4.06 4.98 -2.04
C LYS A 58 -3.71 4.11 -0.83
N MET A 59 -2.94 3.04 -1.04
CA MET A 59 -2.50 2.14 0.03
C MET A 59 -1.69 2.87 1.11
N MET A 60 -0.77 3.77 0.70
CA MET A 60 0.02 4.58 1.64
C MET A 60 -0.88 5.44 2.54
N PHE A 61 -1.88 6.12 1.98
CA PHE A 61 -2.84 6.91 2.78
C PHE A 61 -3.61 6.04 3.78
N VAL A 62 -4.03 4.83 3.38
CA VAL A 62 -4.71 3.90 4.29
C VAL A 62 -3.82 3.51 5.47
N ILE A 63 -2.57 3.11 5.20
CA ILE A 63 -1.63 2.66 6.24
C ILE A 63 -1.28 3.80 7.20
N LEU A 64 -0.99 5.00 6.67
CA LEU A 64 -0.54 6.11 7.49
C LEU A 64 -1.64 6.66 8.40
N TYR A 65 -2.87 6.79 7.88
CA TYR A 65 -3.96 7.49 8.57
C TYR A 65 -5.02 6.55 9.16
N PHE A 66 -5.53 5.57 8.42
CA PHE A 66 -6.56 4.67 8.95
C PHE A 66 -5.99 3.60 9.88
N MET A 67 -4.80 3.08 9.57
CA MET A 67 -4.10 2.13 10.46
C MET A 67 -3.28 2.82 11.55
N HIS A 68 -3.34 4.15 11.67
CA HIS A 68 -2.67 4.91 12.72
C HIS A 68 -1.15 4.75 12.80
N VAL A 69 -0.52 4.21 11.76
CA VAL A 69 0.91 3.90 11.79
C VAL A 69 1.75 5.15 11.97
N ARG A 70 1.26 6.32 11.52
CA ARG A 70 1.96 7.62 11.70
C ARG A 70 2.07 8.08 13.16
N TRP A 71 1.12 7.71 14.01
CA TRP A 71 1.10 8.06 15.44
C TRP A 71 1.53 6.90 16.34
N SER A 72 1.69 5.72 15.76
CA SER A 72 2.10 4.53 16.50
C SER A 72 3.57 4.59 16.93
N SER A 73 3.94 3.73 17.87
CA SER A 73 5.30 3.64 18.40
C SER A 73 6.31 3.17 17.32
N LYS A 74 7.59 3.47 17.53
CA LYS A 74 8.66 3.11 16.59
C LYS A 74 8.76 1.59 16.33
N THR A 75 8.30 0.77 17.28
CA THR A 75 8.24 -0.69 17.13
C THR A 75 7.28 -1.11 16.01
N VAL A 76 6.11 -0.45 15.91
CA VAL A 76 5.12 -0.74 14.85
C VAL A 76 5.67 -0.34 13.48
N TRP A 77 6.37 0.78 13.40
CA TRP A 77 7.06 1.20 12.17
C TRP A 77 8.12 0.18 11.72
N LEU A 78 8.93 -0.32 12.66
CA LEU A 78 9.93 -1.34 12.35
C LEU A 78 9.28 -2.64 11.86
N ALA A 79 8.20 -3.08 12.52
CA ALA A 79 7.46 -4.27 12.11
C ALA A 79 6.83 -4.12 10.72
N ALA A 80 6.26 -2.95 10.39
CA ALA A 80 5.69 -2.68 9.08
C ALA A 80 6.75 -2.76 7.96
N VAL A 81 7.92 -2.13 8.17
CA VAL A 81 9.03 -2.20 7.21
C VAL A 81 9.57 -3.63 7.10
N ALA A 82 9.70 -4.35 8.21
CA ALA A 82 10.12 -5.75 8.22
C ALA A 82 9.16 -6.66 7.45
N ALA A 83 7.84 -6.42 7.53
CA ALA A 83 6.85 -7.17 6.78
C ALA A 83 7.00 -6.98 5.26
N PHE A 84 7.19 -5.74 4.79
CA PHE A 84 7.45 -5.46 3.37
C PHE A 84 8.79 -6.05 2.90
N PHE A 85 9.83 -5.95 3.73
CA PHE A 85 11.13 -6.55 3.43
C PHE A 85 11.03 -8.07 3.28
N TRP A 86 10.32 -8.73 4.19
CA TRP A 86 10.11 -10.18 4.14
C TRP A 86 9.30 -10.59 2.92
N LEU A 87 8.22 -9.85 2.60
CA LEU A 87 7.40 -10.07 1.42
C LEU A 87 8.22 -9.93 0.13
N ALA A 88 9.10 -8.93 0.05
CA ALA A 88 9.98 -8.73 -1.10
C ALA A 88 10.93 -9.92 -1.32
N ILE A 89 11.50 -10.48 -0.25
CA ILE A 89 12.35 -11.69 -0.32
C ILE A 89 11.54 -12.87 -0.86
N MET A 90 10.34 -13.11 -0.32
CA MET A 90 9.50 -14.22 -0.79
C MET A 90 9.13 -14.08 -2.27
N PHE A 91 8.80 -12.86 -2.72
CA PHE A 91 8.54 -12.60 -4.14
C PHE A 91 9.78 -12.85 -5.01
N ALA A 92 10.95 -12.39 -4.57
CA ALA A 92 12.20 -12.57 -5.31
C ALA A 92 12.54 -14.06 -5.51
N PHE A 93 12.49 -14.85 -4.43
CA PHE A 93 12.79 -16.28 -4.49
C PHE A 93 11.73 -17.06 -5.27
N THR A 94 10.45 -16.71 -5.12
CA THR A 94 9.38 -17.32 -5.92
C THR A 94 9.59 -17.08 -7.42
N MET A 95 9.92 -15.85 -7.82
CA MET A 95 10.21 -15.54 -9.23
C MET A 95 11.46 -16.26 -9.74
N GLN A 96 12.51 -16.36 -8.94
CA GLN A 96 13.72 -17.12 -9.29
C GLN A 96 13.42 -18.61 -9.55
N ASP A 97 12.55 -19.22 -8.76
CA ASP A 97 12.11 -20.60 -8.97
C ASP A 97 11.40 -20.77 -10.32
N TYR A 98 10.52 -19.83 -10.69
CA TYR A 98 9.84 -19.88 -12.00
C TYR A 98 10.82 -19.69 -13.17
N PHE A 99 11.75 -18.74 -13.08
CA PHE A 99 12.72 -18.50 -14.14
C PHE A 99 13.65 -19.70 -14.37
N THR A 100 14.06 -20.37 -13.30
CA THR A 100 14.92 -21.57 -13.38
C THR A 100 14.19 -22.76 -14.01
N ARG A 101 12.86 -22.87 -13.84
CA ARG A 101 12.06 -23.96 -14.43
C ARG A 101 11.87 -23.82 -15.94
N ILE A 102 11.76 -22.59 -16.45
CA ILE A 102 11.66 -22.33 -17.90
C ILE A 102 12.93 -22.80 -18.64
N SER A 103 14.11 -22.67 -18.03
CA SER A 103 15.36 -23.09 -18.66
C SER A 103 15.59 -24.61 -18.70
N GLY A 104 14.89 -25.40 -17.87
CA GLY A 104 15.14 -26.84 -17.72
C GLY A 104 14.37 -27.76 -18.67
N VAL A 105 13.34 -27.26 -19.37
CA VAL A 105 12.43 -28.08 -20.19
C VAL A 105 12.77 -28.11 -21.69
N PHE A 106 13.70 -27.27 -22.16
CA PHE A 106 14.06 -27.15 -23.59
C PHE A 106 15.46 -27.67 -23.95
N SER A 107 16.03 -28.59 -23.16
CA SER A 107 17.36 -29.16 -23.42
C SER A 107 17.35 -30.58 -24.02
N VAL A 108 16.32 -30.93 -24.80
CA VAL A 108 16.30 -32.13 -25.68
C VAL A 108 16.14 -31.68 -27.12
#